data_AF-A0A972ZBF7-F1
#
_entry.id   AF-A0A972ZBF7-F1
#
_cell.length_a   1.000
_cell.length_b   1.000
_cell.length_c   1.000
_cell.angle_alpha   90.00
_cell.angle_beta   90.00
_cell.angle_gamma   90.00
#
_symmetry.space_group_name_H-M   'P 1'
#
loop_
_entity.id
_entity.type
_entity.pdbx_description
1 polymer ?
#
loop_
_entity_poly.entity_id
_entity_poly.type
_entity_poly.pdbx_seq_one_letter_code
_entity_poly.pdbx_strand_id
1 'polypeptide(L)' 'MDTSGLEDVIAQGSVAQAAYARDLLAQVERAGPTPTERLIREIDLLIDAHLHDPYLTRNEADSSSSTSSRLS' A
#
# COMPACT_ATOMS: atom_id res chain seq x y z
N MET A 1 10.76 -10.18 10.65
CA MET A 1 9.70 -9.99 9.65
C MET A 1 9.92 -8.61 9.06
N ASP A 2 9.82 -8.48 7.74
CA ASP A 2 9.95 -7.20 7.06
C ASP A 2 8.59 -6.47 7.09
N THR A 3 8.56 -5.25 7.61
CA THR A 3 7.34 -4.42 7.69
C THR A 3 7.34 -3.27 6.68
N SER A 4 8.36 -3.16 5.83
CA SER A 4 8.48 -2.05 4.87
C SER A 4 7.28 -1.95 3.92
N GLY A 5 6.66 -3.07 3.55
CA GLY A 5 5.44 -3.04 2.74
C GLY A 5 4.24 -2.36 3.42
N LEU A 6 4.12 -2.40 4.75
CA LEU A 6 3.07 -1.67 5.45
C LEU A 6 3.32 -0.16 5.46
N GLU A 7 4.59 0.26 5.53
CA GLU A 7 4.95 1.68 5.48
C GLU A 7 4.62 2.28 4.11
N ASP A 8 4.85 1.53 3.02
CA ASP A 8 4.45 1.93 1.67
C ASP A 8 2.93 2.06 1.54
N VAL A 9 2.18 1.09 2.06
CA VAL A 9 0.70 1.16 2.09
C VAL A 9 0.20 2.36 2.89
N ILE A 10 0.88 2.74 3.98
CA ILE A 10 0.54 3.93 4.78
C ILE A 10 0.79 5.22 4.00
N ALA A 11 1.86 5.27 3.21
CA ALA A 11 2.27 6.45 2.46
C ALA A 11 1.46 6.65 1.16
N GLN A 12 1.14 5.56 0.47
CA GLN A 12 0.62 5.59 -0.91
C GLN A 12 -0.78 4.97 -1.04
N GLY A 13 -1.22 4.18 -0.07
CA GLY A 13 -2.53 3.56 -0.07
C GLY A 13 -3.67 4.57 0.14
N SER A 14 -4.89 4.10 -0.11
CA SER A 14 -6.10 4.84 0.26
C SER A 14 -6.17 5.11 1.77
N VAL A 15 -6.99 6.09 2.19
CA VAL A 15 -7.19 6.42 3.61
C VAL A 15 -7.58 5.19 4.43
N ALA A 16 -8.42 4.31 3.89
CA ALA A 16 -8.84 3.08 4.56
C ALA A 16 -7.68 2.07 4.68
N GLN A 17 -6.91 1.86 3.60
CA GLN A 17 -5.74 0.98 3.63
C GLN A 17 -4.68 1.49 4.61
N ALA A 18 -4.39 2.79 4.60
CA ALA A 18 -3.43 3.40 5.51
C ALA A 18 -3.88 3.34 6.97
N ALA A 19 -5.18 3.45 7.25
CA ALA A 19 -5.71 3.25 8.60
C ALA A 19 -5.56 1.80 9.06
N TYR A 20 -5.87 0.84 8.19
CA TYR A 20 -5.75 -0.58 8.50
C TYR A 20 -4.29 -1.03 8.66
N ALA A 21 -3.39 -0.55 7.79
CA ALA A 21 -1.96 -0.82 7.89
C ALA A 21 -1.37 -0.32 9.21
N ARG A 22 -1.77 0.86 9.71
CA ARG A 22 -1.36 1.35 11.03
C ARG A 22 -1.83 0.44 12.18
N ASP A 23 -3.05 -0.09 12.09
CA ASP A 23 -3.54 -1.02 13.12
C ASP A 23 -2.78 -2.36 13.09
N LEU A 24 -2.50 -2.90 11.91
CA LEU A 24 -1.68 -4.10 11.75
C LEU A 24 -0.26 -3.89 12.30
N LEU A 25 0.35 -2.73 12.05
CA LEU A 25 1.67 -2.38 12.59
C LEU A 25 1.66 -2.37 14.13
N ALA A 26 0.64 -1.75 14.72
CA ALA A 26 0.45 -1.76 16.18
C ALA A 26 0.19 -3.17 16.73
N GLN A 27 -0.47 -4.05 15.97
CA GLN A 27 -0.64 -5.46 16.35
C GLN A 27 0.70 -6.22 16.32
N VAL A 28 1.57 -5.97 15.33
CA VAL A 28 2.91 -6.56 15.26
C VAL A 28 3.75 -6.11 16.45
N GLU A 29 3.75 -4.81 16.76
CA GLU A 29 4.47 -4.27 17.93
C GLU A 29 4.02 -4.92 19.24
N ARG A 30 2.70 -5.15 19.41
CA ARG A 30 2.14 -5.83 20.58
C ARG A 30 2.46 -7.33 20.64
N ALA A 31 2.53 -8.00 19.49
CA ALA A 31 2.83 -9.43 19.41
C ALA A 31 4.30 -9.76 19.70
N GLY A 32 5.21 -8.78 19.58
CA GLY A 32 6.64 -8.96 19.81
C GLY A 32 7.35 -9.63 18.62
N PRO A 33 8.47 -10.34 18.84
CA PRO A 33 9.35 -10.79 17.75
C PRO A 33 8.74 -11.89 16.86
N THR A 34 7.65 -12.52 17.30
CA THR A 34 6.98 -13.62 16.60
C THR A 34 5.49 -13.31 16.43
N PRO A 35 5.13 -12.60 15.36
CA PRO A 35 3.73 -12.40 15.00
C PRO A 35 3.05 -13.73 14.66
N THR A 36 1.74 -13.80 14.88
CA THR A 36 0.96 -15.00 14.55
C THR A 36 0.85 -15.18 13.05
N GLU A 37 0.74 -16.42 12.58
CA GLU A 37 0.59 -16.71 11.14
C GLU A 37 -0.65 -16.04 10.53
N ARG A 38 -1.70 -15.85 11.34
CA ARG A 38 -2.86 -15.07 10.94
C ARG A 38 -2.49 -13.62 10.63
N LEU A 39 -1.74 -12.97 11.53
CA LEU A 39 -1.32 -11.57 11.35
C LEU A 39 -0.42 -11.41 10.14
N ILE A 40 0.48 -12.36 9.90
CA ILE A 40 1.34 -12.38 8.71
C ILE A 40 0.48 -12.43 7.44
N ARG A 41 -0.49 -13.34 7.37
CA ARG A 41 -1.39 -13.44 6.22
C ARG A 41 -2.24 -12.18 5.99
N GLU A 42 -2.72 -11.55 7.05
CA GLU A 42 -3.48 -10.29 6.93
C GLU A 42 -2.62 -9.17 6.34
N ILE A 43 -1.34 -9.09 6.74
CA ILE A 43 -0.37 -8.14 6.20
C ILE A 43 -0.10 -8.42 4.72
N ASP A 44 0.16 -9.68 4.35
CA ASP A 44 0.43 -10.07 2.97
C ASP A 44 -0.77 -9.74 2.06
N LEU A 45 -1.99 -10.03 2.50
CA LEU A 45 -3.22 -9.72 1.74
C LEU A 45 -3.41 -8.21 1.53
N LEU A 46 -3.09 -7.40 2.53
CA LEU A 46 -3.21 -5.95 2.41
C LEU A 46 -2.19 -5.38 1.41
N ILE A 47 -0.95 -5.87 1.47
CA ILE A 47 0.12 -5.46 0.54
C ILE A 47 -0.24 -5.89 -0.89
N ASP A 48 -0.69 -7.13 -1.09
CA ASP A 48 -1.10 -7.65 -2.40
C ASP A 48 -2.26 -6.82 -3.00
N ALA A 49 -3.27 -6.51 -2.19
CA ALA A 49 -4.38 -5.66 -2.61
C ALA A 49 -3.94 -4.23 -2.95
N HIS A 50 -2.94 -3.68 -2.28
CA HIS A 50 -2.37 -2.37 -2.59
C HIS A 50 -1.58 -2.38 -3.90
N LEU A 51 -0.75 -3.40 -4.14
CA LEU A 51 0.02 -3.55 -5.37
C LEU A 51 -0.86 -3.78 -6.60
N HIS A 52 -1.99 -4.47 -6.43
CA HIS A 52 -2.93 -4.77 -7.50
C HIS A 52 -4.10 -3.78 -7.61
N ASP A 53 -4.05 -2.65 -6.88
CA ASP A 53 -5.09 -1.63 -6.98
C ASP A 53 -5.03 -0.94 -8.37
N PRO A 54 -6.07 -1.08 -9.21
CA PRO A 54 -6.11 -0.50 -10.55
C PRO A 54 -6.15 1.04 -10.54
N TYR A 55 -6.43 1.67 -9.39
CA TYR A 55 -6.45 3.12 -9.25
C TYR A 55 -5.08 3.70 -8.87
N LEU A 56 -4.18 2.91 -8.27
CA LEU A 56 -2.77 3.29 -8.08
C LEU A 56 -2.01 3.31 -9.39
N THR A 57 -2.22 2.31 -10.25
CA THR A 57 -1.61 2.22 -11.58
C THR A 57 -2.07 3.29 -12.58
N ARG A 58 -3.18 4.00 -12.30
CA ARG A 58 -3.67 5.09 -13.16
C ARG A 58 -2.93 6.41 -12.98
N ASN A 59 -2.41 6.71 -11.79
CA ASN A 59 -1.76 8.01 -11.52
C ASN A 59 -0.40 8.15 -12.21
N GLU A 60 0.31 7.04 -12.48
CA GLU A 60 1.54 7.08 -13.27
C GLU A 60 1.27 7.24 -14.78
N ALA A 61 0.15 6.71 -15.27
CA ALA A 61 -0.20 6.78 -16.70
C ALA A 61 -0.71 8.17 -17.14
N ASP A 62 -1.37 8.93 -16.25
CA ASP A 62 -1.94 10.24 -16.60
C ASP A 62 -0.91 11.38 -16.59
N SER A 63 0.24 11.19 -15.93
CA SER A 63 1.32 12.19 -15.91
C SER A 63 2.14 12.25 -17.21
N SER A 64 1.87 11.37 -18.18
CA SER A 64 2.58 11.33 -19.47
C SER A 64 1.80 11.94 -20.66
N SER A 65 0.58 12.43 -20.46
CA SER A 65 -0.23 13.00 -21.55
C SER A 65 -0.33 14.52 -21.48
N SER A 66 0.77 15.23 -21.73
CA SER A 66 0.74 16.67 -22.04
C SER A 66 1.97 17.13 -22.80
N THR A 67 2.09 16.74 -24.07
CA THR A 67 2.87 17.52 -25.07
C THR A 67 2.36 17.19 -26.47
N SER A 68 1.23 17.77 -26.83
CA SER A 68 0.89 18.02 -28.25
C SER A 68 0.04 19.26 -28.33
N SER A 69 0.67 20.39 -28.04
CA SER A 69 0.17 21.69 -28.47
C SER A 69 0.23 21.74 -29.99
N ARG A 70 -0.96 21.66 -30.59
CA ARG A 70 -1.23 22.07 -31.97
C ARG A 70 -0.69 23.49 -32.19
N LEU A 71 0.05 23.72 -33.27
CA LEU A 71 0.08 25.02 -33.94
C LEU A 71 0.59 24.86 -35.39
N SER A 72 -0.34 24.86 -36.36
CA SER A 72 -0.16 25.34 -37.74
C SER A 72 -1.54 25.48 -38.37
#